data_AF-A0A9R1PW92-F1
#
_entry.id   AF-A0A9R1PW92-F1
#
_cell.length_a   1.000
_cell.length_b   1.000
_cell.length_c   1.000
_cell.angle_alpha   90.00
_cell.angle_beta   90.00
_cell.angle_gamma   90.00
#
_symmetry.space_group_name_H-M   'P 1'
#
loop_
_entity.id
_entity.type
_entity.pdbx_description
1 polymer ?
#
loop_
_entity_poly.entity_id
_entity_poly.type
_entity_poly.pdbx_seq_one_letter_code
_entity_poly.pdbx_strand_id
1 'polypeptide(L)'
;MEVLRLYPTATLVFRQVSEQDDIIHDGQRIPTGTNVLFPLKSLAQDKATWVNPDEFKPERFLADKGGESISLVAAAGSGGEIRMIPFDAGRRVCPGMAVAMLHMGYFTANLVREFEWREAKGELAVDLRPHFGFFTVMKHPLRAHLAVLTRREGARKEE
;
A
#
# COMPACT_ATOMS: atom_id res chain seq x y z
N MET A 1 1.60 4.10 2.80
CA MET A 1 2.52 3.03 2.35
C MET A 1 2.25 1.71 3.03
N GLU A 2 2.40 1.62 4.35
CA GLU A 2 2.23 0.34 5.07
C GLU A 2 0.85 -0.32 4.88
N VAL A 3 -0.22 0.46 4.76
CA VAL A 3 -1.56 -0.05 4.43
C VAL A 3 -1.57 -0.79 3.08
N LEU A 4 -0.95 -0.22 2.03
CA LEU A 4 -0.91 -0.83 0.70
C LEU A 4 -0.03 -2.09 0.66
N ARG A 5 0.91 -2.22 1.59
CA ARG A 5 1.77 -3.40 1.73
C ARG A 5 1.00 -4.57 2.35
N LEU A 6 0.32 -4.32 3.48
CA LEU A 6 -0.48 -5.34 4.17
C LEU A 6 -1.78 -5.70 3.44
N TYR A 7 -2.40 -4.69 2.81
CA TYR A 7 -3.71 -4.78 2.17
C TYR A 7 -3.64 -4.18 0.76
N PRO A 8 -2.93 -4.83 -0.18
CA PRO A 8 -2.80 -4.31 -1.53
C PRO A 8 -4.16 -4.32 -2.24
N THR A 9 -4.47 -3.25 -2.98
CA THR A 9 -5.76 -3.10 -3.67
C THR A 9 -6.04 -4.27 -4.61
N ALA A 10 -5.03 -4.75 -5.34
CA ALA A 10 -5.06 -5.99 -6.11
C ALA A 10 -4.04 -6.97 -5.52
N THR A 11 -4.40 -8.25 -5.42
CA THR A 11 -3.49 -9.28 -4.89
C THR A 11 -2.64 -9.95 -5.96
N LEU A 12 -3.11 -9.92 -7.20
CA LEU A 12 -2.53 -10.58 -8.37
C LEU A 12 -2.54 -9.64 -9.57
N VAL A 13 -1.49 -9.69 -10.37
CA VAL A 13 -1.43 -9.02 -11.67
C VAL A 13 -0.97 -9.99 -12.74
N PHE A 14 -1.63 -9.95 -13.89
CA PHE A 14 -1.33 -10.81 -15.03
C PHE A 14 -0.64 -10.02 -16.14
N ARG A 15 0.32 -10.66 -16.79
CA ARG A 15 0.95 -10.20 -18.03
C ARG A 15 1.05 -11.38 -18.98
N GLN A 16 0.91 -11.11 -20.27
CA GLN A 16 1.23 -12.11 -21.29
C GLN A 16 2.51 -11.69 -21.97
N VAL A 17 3.42 -12.64 -22.17
CA VAL A 17 4.65 -12.43 -22.93
C VAL A 17 4.26 -12.18 -24.40
N SER A 18 4.64 -11.03 -24.91
CA SER A 18 4.45 -10.63 -26.31
C SER A 18 5.65 -11.04 -27.18
N GLU A 19 5.48 -10.98 -28.50
CA GLU A 19 6.57 -11.27 -29.45
C GLU A 19 7.76 -10.32 -29.31
N GLN A 20 7.53 -9.11 -28.78
CA GLN A 20 8.56 -8.10 -28.58
C GLN A 20 9.30 -8.27 -27.24
N ASP A 21 8.83 -9.16 -26.37
CA ASP A 21 9.45 -9.39 -25.08
C ASP A 21 10.59 -10.43 -25.22
N ASP A 22 11.77 -10.08 -24.74
CA ASP A 22 12.92 -10.98 -24.63
C ASP A 22 13.19 -11.30 -23.15
N ILE A 23 12.45 -12.27 -22.63
CA ILE A 23 12.48 -12.64 -21.21
C ILE A 23 13.26 -13.94 -21.05
N ILE A 24 14.37 -13.87 -20.31
CA ILE A 24 15.15 -15.02 -19.87
C ILE A 24 15.00 -15.15 -18.35
N HIS A 25 14.56 -16.31 -17.88
CA HIS A 25 14.48 -16.64 -16.47
C HIS A 25 15.24 -17.94 -16.23
N ASP A 26 16.18 -17.94 -15.29
CA ASP A 26 17.05 -19.08 -14.97
C ASP A 26 17.73 -19.73 -16.20
N GLY A 27 18.18 -18.88 -17.13
CA GLY A 27 18.86 -19.32 -18.36
C GLY A 27 17.93 -19.86 -19.45
N GLN A 28 16.62 -19.85 -19.24
CA GLN A 28 15.62 -20.30 -20.21
C GLN A 28 14.78 -19.13 -20.73
N ARG A 29 14.57 -19.11 -22.04
CA ARG A 29 13.68 -18.13 -22.67
C ARG A 29 12.22 -18.48 -22.37
N ILE A 30 11.46 -17.52 -21.87
CA ILE A 30 10.02 -17.69 -21.66
C ILE A 30 9.28 -17.54 -23.00
N PRO A 31 8.47 -18.53 -23.42
CA PRO A 31 7.78 -18.46 -24.71
C PRO A 31 6.75 -17.32 -24.80
N THR A 32 6.60 -16.75 -25.99
CA THR A 32 5.48 -15.86 -26.33
C THR A 32 4.14 -16.53 -26.04
N GLY A 33 3.18 -15.76 -25.55
CA GLY A 33 1.84 -16.25 -25.17
C GLY A 33 1.77 -16.77 -23.74
N THR A 34 2.91 -16.95 -23.05
CA THR A 34 2.94 -17.36 -21.64
C THR A 34 2.28 -16.30 -20.76
N ASN A 35 1.34 -16.72 -19.90
CA ASN A 35 0.77 -15.87 -18.87
C ASN A 35 1.67 -15.88 -17.62
N VAL A 36 2.23 -14.73 -17.30
CA VAL A 36 3.01 -14.48 -16.09
C VAL A 36 2.11 -13.86 -15.04
N LEU A 37 2.09 -14.47 -13.86
CA LEU A 37 1.35 -14.02 -12.69
C LEU A 37 2.30 -13.42 -11.66
N PHE A 38 2.05 -12.18 -11.26
CA PHE A 38 2.78 -11.50 -10.20
C PHE A 38 1.95 -11.49 -8.91
N PRO A 39 2.37 -12.22 -7.86
CA PRO A 39 1.66 -12.28 -6.59
C PRO A 39 2.02 -11.08 -5.71
N LEU A 40 1.35 -9.94 -5.93
CA LEU A 40 1.67 -8.67 -5.27
C LEU A 40 1.65 -8.76 -3.75
N LYS A 41 0.67 -9.47 -3.19
CA LYS A 41 0.54 -9.65 -1.73
C LYS A 41 1.72 -10.44 -1.16
N SER A 42 2.08 -11.55 -1.80
CA SER A 42 3.18 -12.40 -1.34
C SER A 42 4.51 -11.64 -1.40
N LEU A 43 4.75 -10.86 -2.46
CA LEU A 43 5.92 -10.00 -2.58
C LEU A 43 5.99 -8.96 -1.44
N ALA A 44 4.87 -8.30 -1.16
CA ALA A 44 4.77 -7.26 -0.13
C ALA A 44 4.87 -7.79 1.32
N GLN A 45 4.74 -9.11 1.52
CA GLN A 45 4.74 -9.75 2.84
C GLN A 45 5.83 -10.83 2.98
N ASP A 46 6.74 -10.91 2.01
CA ASP A 46 7.82 -11.89 2.05
C ASP A 46 8.70 -11.68 3.30
N LYS A 47 8.88 -12.76 4.07
CA LYS A 47 9.65 -12.77 5.32
C LYS A 47 11.15 -12.61 5.10
N ALA A 48 11.67 -12.98 3.92
CA ALA A 48 13.07 -12.73 3.57
C ALA A 48 13.30 -11.25 3.27
N THR A 49 12.29 -10.59 2.72
CA THR A 49 12.33 -9.18 2.35
C THR A 49 11.95 -8.25 3.50
N TRP A 50 10.97 -8.59 4.35
CA TRP A 50 10.41 -7.66 5.34
C TRP A 50 10.55 -8.18 6.77
N VAL A 51 11.18 -7.38 7.64
CA VAL A 51 11.21 -7.66 9.09
C VAL A 51 9.83 -7.43 9.68
N ASN A 52 9.32 -8.46 10.38
CA ASN A 52 7.97 -8.51 10.96
C ASN A 52 6.90 -8.12 9.91
N PRO A 53 6.71 -8.93 8.86
CA PRO A 53 5.90 -8.56 7.69
C PRO A 53 4.41 -8.44 8.01
N ASP A 54 3.93 -9.13 9.03
CA ASP A 54 2.52 -9.14 9.42
C ASP A 54 2.15 -7.96 10.34
N GLU A 55 3.14 -7.24 10.86
CA GLU A 55 2.92 -6.09 11.73
C GLU A 55 2.75 -4.80 10.92
N PHE A 56 1.80 -3.97 11.34
CA PHE A 56 1.62 -2.61 10.83
C PHE A 56 2.65 -1.68 11.46
N LYS A 57 3.72 -1.37 10.71
CA LYS A 57 4.81 -0.47 11.13
C LYS A 57 5.03 0.63 10.09
N PRO A 58 4.28 1.74 10.13
CA PRO A 58 4.43 2.86 9.19
C PRO A 58 5.84 3.46 9.16
N GLU A 59 6.56 3.37 10.28
CA GLU A 59 7.91 3.92 10.48
C GLU A 59 8.91 3.39 9.45
N ARG A 60 8.69 2.19 8.90
CA ARG A 60 9.57 1.62 7.87
C ARG A 60 9.60 2.43 6.57
N PHE A 61 8.66 3.35 6.36
CA PHE A 61 8.60 4.26 5.21
C PHE A 61 8.88 5.72 5.56
N LEU A 62 9.24 6.01 6.81
CA LEU A 62 9.54 7.36 7.28
C LEU A 62 11.06 7.58 7.25
N ALA A 63 11.53 8.43 6.34
CA ALA A 63 12.96 8.65 6.10
C ALA A 63 13.72 9.13 7.35
N ASP A 64 13.08 9.93 8.20
CA ASP A 64 13.60 10.44 9.46
C ASP A 64 13.73 9.40 10.57
N LYS A 65 13.07 8.23 10.42
CA LYS A 65 13.17 7.10 11.34
C LYS A 65 14.05 5.96 10.80
N GLY A 66 14.92 6.26 9.84
CA GLY A 66 15.72 5.25 9.15
C GLY A 66 14.89 4.33 8.25
N GLY A 67 13.69 4.78 7.86
CA GLY A 67 12.81 4.07 6.95
C GLY A 67 13.45 3.89 5.58
N GLU A 68 13.12 2.77 4.95
CA GLU A 68 13.64 2.39 3.65
C GLU A 68 13.09 3.37 2.59
N SER A 69 13.97 3.88 1.72
CA SER A 69 13.52 4.62 0.53
C SER A 69 12.95 3.63 -0.49
N ILE A 70 11.73 3.15 -0.23
CA ILE A 70 11.07 2.23 -1.15
C ILE A 70 10.59 3.05 -2.32
N SER A 71 11.23 2.85 -3.46
CA SER A 71 10.79 3.46 -4.71
C SER A 71 9.39 2.95 -5.03
N LEU A 72 8.40 3.82 -4.84
CA LEU A 72 6.99 3.61 -5.22
C LEU A 72 6.83 3.22 -6.70
N VAL A 73 7.82 3.60 -7.49
CA VAL A 73 7.90 3.31 -8.91
C VAL A 73 9.14 2.46 -9.09
N ALA A 74 8.97 1.18 -9.37
CA ALA A 74 9.96 0.50 -10.20
C ALA A 74 9.84 1.13 -11.59
N ALA A 75 10.40 2.34 -11.74
CA ALA A 75 10.54 2.96 -13.04
C ALA A 75 11.46 2.00 -13.80
N ALA A 76 11.10 1.62 -15.02
CA ALA A 76 11.99 0.82 -15.85
C ALA A 76 13.37 1.50 -15.87
N GLY A 77 14.38 0.86 -15.28
CA GLY A 77 15.75 1.39 -15.13
C GLY A 77 16.14 1.99 -13.78
N SER A 78 15.26 2.07 -12.78
CA SER A 78 15.68 2.37 -11.39
C SER A 78 16.31 1.11 -10.79
N GLY A 79 17.63 1.03 -10.72
CA GLY A 79 18.40 -0.14 -10.25
C GLY A 79 18.24 -0.51 -8.76
N GLY A 80 17.10 -0.18 -8.15
CA GLY A 80 16.73 -0.60 -6.79
C GLY A 80 15.96 -1.91 -6.78
N GLU A 81 16.05 -2.64 -5.68
CA GLU A 81 15.31 -3.88 -5.45
C GLU A 81 13.80 -3.63 -5.34
N ILE A 82 13.00 -4.40 -6.08
CA ILE A 82 11.54 -4.29 -6.07
C ILE A 82 10.98 -5.14 -4.92
N ARG A 83 10.69 -4.49 -3.79
CA ARG A 83 10.16 -5.16 -2.58
C ARG A 83 8.62 -5.16 -2.50
N MET A 84 7.97 -4.27 -3.24
CA MET A 84 6.51 -4.21 -3.44
C MET A 84 6.16 -3.35 -4.65
N ILE A 85 5.00 -3.59 -5.28
CA ILE A 85 4.48 -2.83 -6.43
C ILE A 85 2.98 -2.53 -6.27
N PRO A 86 2.60 -1.66 -5.31
CA PRO A 86 1.20 -1.42 -4.97
C PRO A 86 0.41 -0.72 -6.08
N PHE A 87 1.11 -0.06 -7.02
CA PHE A 87 0.54 0.60 -8.19
C PHE A 87 1.04 -0.01 -9.50
N ASP A 88 1.54 -1.25 -9.45
CA ASP A 88 2.19 -1.92 -10.58
C ASP A 88 3.49 -1.21 -11.02
N ALA A 89 4.07 -1.60 -12.16
CA ALA A 89 5.33 -1.07 -12.67
C ALA A 89 5.37 -0.95 -14.20
N GLY A 90 6.36 -0.20 -14.71
CA GLY A 90 6.61 -0.06 -16.14
C GLY A 90 5.52 0.70 -16.91
N ARG A 91 5.37 0.40 -18.20
CA ARG A 91 4.45 1.12 -19.12
C ARG A 91 2.97 1.06 -18.73
N ARG A 92 2.58 0.10 -17.88
CA ARG A 92 1.19 -0.10 -17.40
C ARG A 92 1.05 0.19 -15.91
N VAL A 93 1.99 0.96 -15.33
CA VAL A 93 1.83 1.51 -13.97
C VAL A 93 0.51 2.26 -13.86
N CYS A 94 -0.14 2.17 -12.69
CA CYS A 94 -1.44 2.79 -12.45
C CYS A 94 -1.38 4.30 -12.77
N PRO A 95 -2.14 4.80 -13.76
CA PRO A 95 -2.11 6.22 -14.13
C PRO A 95 -2.66 7.11 -13.01
N GLY A 96 -3.44 6.53 -12.09
CA GLY A 96 -3.99 7.23 -10.92
C GLY A 96 -3.05 7.29 -9.72
N MET A 97 -1.82 6.75 -9.78
CA MET A 97 -0.91 6.66 -8.64
C MET A 97 -0.69 8.01 -7.95
N ALA A 98 -0.35 9.06 -8.71
CA ALA A 98 -0.07 10.39 -8.14
C ALA A 98 -1.31 10.99 -7.46
N VAL A 99 -2.48 10.89 -8.10
CA VAL A 99 -3.74 11.39 -7.56
C VAL A 99 -4.16 10.61 -6.32
N ALA A 100 -4.02 9.28 -6.34
CA ALA A 100 -4.34 8.42 -5.21
C ALA A 100 -3.46 8.75 -4.00
N MET A 101 -2.14 8.91 -4.19
CA MET A 101 -1.22 9.28 -3.11
C MET A 101 -1.55 10.65 -2.51
N LEU A 102 -1.85 11.64 -3.36
CA LEU A 102 -2.29 12.96 -2.92
C LEU A 102 -3.60 12.87 -2.10
N HIS A 103 -4.61 12.19 -2.64
CA HIS A 103 -5.92 12.04 -1.98
C HIS A 103 -5.81 11.27 -0.67
N MET A 104 -5.07 10.16 -0.62
CA MET A 104 -4.89 9.41 0.63
C MET A 104 -4.20 10.26 1.69
N GLY A 105 -3.12 10.97 1.34
CA GLY A 105 -2.44 11.87 2.26
C GLY A 105 -3.36 12.97 2.78
N TYR A 106 -4.04 13.67 1.87
CA TYR A 106 -4.96 14.76 2.23
C TYR A 106 -6.15 14.27 3.06
N PHE A 107 -6.79 13.19 2.65
CA PHE A 107 -7.97 12.64 3.32
C PHE A 107 -7.62 12.16 4.73
N THR A 108 -6.56 11.34 4.88
CA THR A 108 -6.10 10.88 6.20
C THR A 108 -5.69 12.04 7.09
N ALA A 109 -4.95 13.03 6.57
CA ALA A 109 -4.55 14.20 7.35
C ALA A 109 -5.74 14.99 7.88
N ASN A 110 -6.78 15.23 7.07
CA ASN A 110 -7.98 15.92 7.55
C ASN A 110 -8.78 15.07 8.54
N LEU A 111 -8.88 13.76 8.33
CA LEU A 111 -9.58 12.86 9.25
C LEU A 111 -8.95 12.85 10.65
N VAL A 112 -7.63 12.84 10.76
CA VAL A 112 -6.94 12.87 12.07
C VAL A 112 -6.90 14.27 12.68
N ARG A 113 -6.94 15.32 11.83
CA ARG A 113 -6.87 16.72 12.26
C ARG A 113 -8.20 17.25 12.79
N GLU A 114 -9.32 16.81 12.21
CA GLU A 114 -10.65 17.35 12.50
C GLU A 114 -11.48 16.48 13.44
N PHE A 115 -11.17 15.18 13.58
CA PHE A 115 -12.01 14.25 14.31
C PHE A 115 -11.27 13.44 15.38
N GLU A 116 -11.93 13.28 16.52
CA GLU A 116 -11.63 12.26 17.50
C GLU A 116 -12.39 10.99 17.13
N TRP A 117 -11.66 9.89 16.98
CA TRP A 117 -12.21 8.59 16.60
C TRP A 117 -12.60 7.80 17.84
N ARG A 118 -13.86 7.37 17.91
CA ARG A 118 -14.39 6.56 19.01
C ARG A 118 -15.05 5.30 18.48
N GLU A 119 -15.11 4.29 19.33
CA GLU A 119 -15.82 3.04 19.08
C GLU A 119 -17.29 3.30 18.76
N ALA A 120 -17.80 2.65 17.72
CA ALA A 120 -19.23 2.63 17.45
C ALA A 120 -19.94 1.76 18.50
N LYS A 121 -21.21 2.06 18.80
CA LYS A 121 -21.99 1.31 19.78
C LYS A 121 -22.03 -0.19 19.41
N GLY A 122 -21.48 -1.03 20.29
CA GLY A 122 -21.43 -2.47 20.12
C GLY A 122 -20.20 -3.00 19.35
N GLU A 123 -19.26 -2.13 18.98
CA GLU A 123 -17.96 -2.53 18.43
C GLU A 123 -16.87 -2.31 19.47
N LEU A 124 -16.34 -3.40 20.03
CA LEU A 124 -15.26 -3.38 21.04
C LEU A 124 -13.86 -3.46 20.41
N ALA A 125 -13.77 -3.80 19.11
CA ALA A 125 -12.51 -3.92 18.39
C ALA A 125 -12.73 -3.78 16.88
N VAL A 126 -11.78 -3.16 16.20
CA VAL A 126 -11.79 -3.05 14.73
C VAL A 126 -11.33 -4.37 14.10
N ASP A 127 -12.17 -4.94 13.24
CA ASP A 127 -11.80 -6.12 12.46
C ASP A 127 -11.10 -5.74 11.15
N LEU A 128 -9.77 -5.85 11.13
CA LEU A 128 -8.96 -5.57 9.95
C LEU A 128 -8.81 -6.77 9.00
N ARG A 129 -9.58 -7.86 9.19
CA ARG A 129 -9.52 -9.01 8.27
C ARG A 129 -9.96 -8.58 6.87
N PRO A 130 -9.16 -8.87 5.84
CA PRO A 130 -9.51 -8.55 4.47
C PRO A 130 -10.50 -9.57 3.90
N HIS A 131 -11.33 -9.11 2.97
CA HIS A 131 -12.00 -9.92 1.97
C HIS A 131 -11.29 -9.71 0.63
N PHE A 132 -10.67 -10.76 0.11
CA PHE A 132 -9.92 -10.73 -1.15
C PHE A 132 -10.86 -11.05 -2.32
N GLY A 133 -11.46 -10.02 -2.89
CA GLY A 133 -12.18 -10.10 -4.17
C GLY A 133 -11.29 -9.65 -5.33
N PHE A 134 -11.91 -9.09 -6.39
CA PHE A 134 -11.18 -8.37 -7.43
C PHE A 134 -10.36 -7.20 -6.83
N PHE A 135 -10.94 -6.56 -5.82
CA PHE A 135 -10.23 -5.64 -4.94
C PHE A 135 -10.21 -6.16 -3.50
N THR A 136 -9.15 -5.81 -2.76
CA THR A 136 -9.09 -6.02 -1.32
C THR A 136 -9.95 -4.99 -0.60
N VAL A 137 -10.92 -5.46 0.18
CA VAL A 137 -11.77 -4.64 1.06
C VAL A 137 -11.75 -5.22 2.47
N MET A 138 -12.23 -4.48 3.47
CA MET A 138 -12.45 -5.04 4.81
C MET A 138 -13.60 -6.06 4.75
N LYS A 139 -13.43 -7.22 5.40
CA LYS A 139 -14.46 -8.25 5.49
C LYS A 139 -15.72 -7.72 6.18
N HIS A 140 -15.53 -6.93 7.23
CA HIS A 140 -16.57 -6.18 7.91
C HIS A 140 -16.20 -4.69 7.82
N PRO A 141 -17.03 -3.83 7.19
CA PRO A 141 -16.73 -2.41 7.08
C PRO A 141 -16.51 -1.77 8.46
N LEU A 142 -15.52 -0.89 8.56
CA LEU A 142 -15.27 -0.11 9.79
C LEU A 142 -16.50 0.72 10.14
N ARG A 143 -16.94 0.61 11.40
CA ARG A 143 -17.92 1.53 11.99
C ARG A 143 -17.24 2.32 13.10
N ALA A 144 -17.31 3.64 13.01
CA ALA A 144 -16.71 4.53 13.99
C ALA A 144 -17.65 5.70 14.29
N HIS A 145 -17.57 6.22 15.51
CA HIS A 145 -18.19 7.48 15.88
C HIS A 145 -17.14 8.59 15.79
N LEU A 146 -17.35 9.56 14.90
CA LEU A 146 -16.46 10.70 14.72
C LEU A 146 -17.00 11.91 15.48
N ALA A 147 -16.26 12.38 16.49
CA ALA A 147 -16.56 13.63 17.17
C ALA A 147 -15.65 14.74 16.64
N VAL A 148 -16.20 15.91 16.33
CA VAL A 148 -15.39 17.06 15.88
C VAL A 148 -14.47 17.50 17.02
N LEU A 149 -13.17 17.59 16.74
CA LEU A 149 -12.19 18.11 17.67
C LEU A 149 -12.43 19.60 17.88
N THR A 150 -12.98 19.96 19.03
CA THR A 150 -13.09 21.36 19.44
C THR A 150 -11.70 21.83 19.87
N ARG A 151 -10.99 22.56 19.00
CA ARG A 151 -9.73 23.19 19.40
C ARG A 151 -10.06 24.27 20.42
N ARG A 152 -9.65 24.09 21.68
CA ARG A 152 -9.60 25.22 22.61
C ARG A 152 -8.61 26.23 22.06
N GLU A 153 -9.09 27.41 21.69
CA GLU A 153 -8.25 28.59 21.47
C GLU A 153 -7.51 28.90 22.78
N GLY A 154 -6.31 28.35 22.98
CA GLY A 154 -5.66 28.46 24.28
C GLY A 154 -4.33 27.74 24.40
N ALA A 155 -3.43 27.89 23.41
CA ALA A 155 -2.02 27.52 23.56
C ALA A 155 -1.11 28.30 22.58
N ARG A 156 -1.35 29.61 22.44
CA ARG A 156 -0.35 30.54 21.93
C ARG A 156 -0.19 31.67 22.97
N LYS A 157 0.41 31.31 24.11
CA LYS A 157 1.12 32.23 24.99
C LYS A 157 2.59 31.79 24.94
N GLU A 158 3.40 32.70 24.42
CA GLU A 158 4.79 33.02 24.79
C GLU A 158 5.69 31.88 25.29
N GLU A 159 6.72 31.54 24.50
CA GLU A 159 8.13 31.75 24.88
C GLU A 159 8.99 31.96 23.63
#